data_AF-X1IKP6-F1
#
_entry.id   AF-X1IKP6-F1
#
_cell.length_a   1.000
_cell.length_b   1.000
_cell.length_c   1.000
_cell.angle_alpha   90.00
_cell.angle_beta   90.00
_cell.angle_gamma   90.00
#
_symmetry.space_group_name_H-M   'P 1'
#
loop_
_entity.id
_entity.type
_entity.pdbx_description
1 polymer ?
#
loop_
_entity_poly.entity_id
_entity_poly.type
_entity_poly.pdbx_seq_one_letter_code
_entity_poly.pdbx_strand_id
1 'polypeptide(L)' 'TLDNKKYHSAESHWTRRIKPENLIIFDSESEAEAHGFKPSHYARVGH' A
#
# COMPACT_ATOMS: atom_id res chain seq x y z
N THR A 1 3.77 3.26 -17.27
CA THR A 1 2.36 3.05 -16.91
C THR A 1 2.20 3.22 -15.41
N LEU A 2 1.04 3.70 -14.94
CA LEU A 2 0.77 4.05 -13.53
C LEU A 2 0.57 2.81 -12.62
N ASP A 3 1.29 1.71 -12.89
CA ASP A 3 1.14 0.41 -12.21
C ASP A 3 1.67 0.39 -10.76
N ASN A 4 2.26 1.50 -10.30
CA ASN A 4 2.97 1.59 -9.03
C ASN A 4 2.14 2.19 -7.88
N LYS A 5 0.89 2.61 -8.10
CA LYS A 5 0.00 3.07 -7.02
C LYS A 5 -0.67 1.88 -6.32
N LYS A 6 0.13 1.13 -5.56
CA LYS A 6 -0.35 0.03 -4.74
C LYS A 6 -0.13 0.31 -3.26
N TYR A 7 -1.09 -0.06 -2.43
CA TYR A 7 -0.91 -0.08 -0.98
C TYR A 7 -0.55 -1.49 -0.50
N HIS A 8 0.20 -1.52 0.59
CA HIS A 8 0.65 -2.73 1.26
C HIS A 8 0.32 -2.60 2.75
N SER A 9 0.02 -3.71 3.42
CA SER A 9 -0.06 -3.73 4.89
C SER A 9 1.27 -3.27 5.49
N ALA A 10 1.20 -2.59 6.64
CA ALA A 10 2.37 -2.18 7.42
C ALA A 10 3.29 -3.35 7.79
N GLU A 11 2.72 -4.56 7.87
CA GLU A 11 3.45 -5.80 8.20
C GLU A 11 4.17 -6.42 6.98
N SER A 12 3.92 -5.90 5.78
CA SER A 12 4.50 -6.46 4.55
C SER A 12 6.00 -6.18 4.45
N HIS A 13 6.79 -7.14 3.93
CA HIS A 13 8.21 -6.92 3.68
C HIS A 13 8.50 -5.72 2.75
N TRP A 14 7.49 -5.30 1.98
CA TRP A 14 7.57 -4.14 1.08
C TRP A 14 7.79 -2.82 1.82
N THR A 15 7.35 -2.69 3.08
CA THR A 15 7.59 -1.47 3.87
C THR A 15 9.08 -1.16 4.04
N ARG A 16 9.94 -2.18 4.01
CA ARG A 16 11.41 -2.03 4.08
C ARG A 16 12.08 -1.78 2.72
N ARG A 17 11.35 -1.98 1.62
CA ARG A 17 11.87 -1.90 0.24
C ARG A 17 11.39 -0.66 -0.51
N ILE A 18 10.27 -0.08 -0.10
CA ILE A 18 9.76 1.17 -0.65
C ILE A 18 10.74 2.28 -0.26
N LYS A 19 11.16 3.08 -1.23
CA LYS A 19 12.00 4.23 -0.96
C LYS A 19 11.22 5.23 -0.10
N PRO A 20 11.81 5.85 0.93
CA PRO A 20 11.11 6.81 1.79
C PRO A 20 10.38 7.92 1.02
N GLU A 21 10.94 8.36 -0.10
CA GLU A 21 10.35 9.42 -0.94
C GLU A 21 9.03 9.00 -1.62
N ASN A 22 8.74 7.70 -1.70
CA ASN A 22 7.51 7.15 -2.26
C ASN A 22 6.61 6.50 -1.19
N LEU A 23 6.97 6.63 0.09
CA LEU A 23 6.20 6.07 1.19
C LEU A 23 5.08 7.05 1.57
N ILE A 24 3.83 6.61 1.44
CA ILE A 24 2.67 7.32 1.96
C ILE A 24 1.99 6.38 2.95
N ILE A 25 1.80 6.87 4.18
CA ILE A 25 1.12 6.14 5.25
C ILE A 25 -0.34 6.59 5.27
N PHE A 26 -1.25 5.63 5.25
CA PHE A 26 -2.69 5.85 5.37
C PHE A 26 -3.17 5.16 6.65
N ASP A 27 -4.19 5.71 7.30
CA ASP A 27 -4.74 5.15 8.53
C ASP A 27 -5.67 3.95 8.24
N SER A 28 -6.19 3.84 7.02
CA SER A 28 -7.07 2.73 6.62
C SER A 28 -6.95 2.35 5.13
N GLU A 29 -7.39 1.13 4.80
CA GLU A 29 -7.53 0.68 3.40
C GLU A 29 -8.48 1.59 2.60
N SER A 30 -9.57 2.02 3.22
CA SER A 30 -10.58 2.87 2.58
C SER A 30 -10.02 4.24 2.20
N GLU A 31 -9.14 4.80 3.03
CA GLU A 31 -8.44 6.05 2.73
C GLU A 31 -7.49 5.87 1.54
N ALA A 32 -6.68 4.80 1.54
CA ALA A 32 -5.78 4.50 0.43
C ALA A 32 -6.56 4.31 -0.91
N GLU A 33 -7.69 3.61 -0.87
CA GLU A 33 -8.56 3.41 -2.03
C GLU A 33 -9.22 4.72 -2.50
N ALA A 34 -9.63 5.61 -1.59
CA ALA A 34 -10.15 6.94 -1.92
C ALA A 34 -9.11 7.83 -2.63
N HIS A 35 -7.82 7.67 -2.28
CA HIS A 35 -6.71 8.30 -2.98
C HIS A 35 -6.31 7.61 -4.31
N GLY A 36 -7.03 6.57 -4.71
CA GLY A 36 -6.83 5.84 -5.95
C GLY A 36 -5.70 4.80 -5.90
N PHE A 37 -5.25 4.41 -4.71
CA PHE A 37 -4.33 3.29 -4.55
C PHE A 37 -5.08 1.97 -4.62
N LYS A 38 -4.50 0.98 -5.29
CA LYS A 38 -5.07 -0.37 -5.37
C LYS A 38 -4.41 -1.31 -4.37
N PRO A 39 -5.13 -2.29 -3.81
CA PRO A 39 -4.50 -3.28 -2.95
C PRO A 39 -3.42 -4.03 -3.72
N SER A 40 -2.29 -4.28 -3.05
CA SER A 40 -1.42 -5.37 -3.48
C SER A 40 -2.09 -6.71 -3.17
N HIS A 41 -1.69 -7.77 -3.87
CA HIS A 41 -2.20 -9.14 -3.67
C HIS A 41 -2.09 -9.63 -2.21
N TYR A 42 -1.21 -9.02 -1.42
CA TYR A 42 -0.94 -9.38 -0.02
C TYR A 42 -1.54 -8.40 0.99
N ALA A 43 -2.21 -7.33 0.55
CA ALA A 43 -2.80 -6.35 1.47
C ALA A 43 -4.02 -6.93 2.21
N ARG A 44 -4.76 -7.84 1.56
CA ARG A 44 -6.02 -8.41 2.07
C ARG A 44 -5.88 -9.76 2.79
N VAL A 45 -4.66 -10.26 3.00
CA VAL A 45 -4.47 -11.52 3.74
C VAL A 45 -4.47 -11.22 5.24
N GLY A 46 -5.63 -10.79 5.73
CA GLY A 46 -6.00 -10.81 7.13
C GLY A 46 -6.98 -11.97 7.32
N HIS A 47 -6.60 -12.93 8.17
CA HIS A 47 -7.43 -14.03 8.65
C HIS A 47 -8.31 -13.52 9.80
#